data_AF-A0A7K4FHM9-F1
#
_entry.id   AF-A0A7K4FHM9-F1
#
_cell.length_a   1.000
_cell.length_b   1.000
_cell.length_c   1.000
_cell.angle_alpha   90.00
_cell.angle_beta   90.00
_cell.angle_gamma   90.00
#
_symmetry.space_group_name_H-M   'P 1'
#
loop_
_entity.id
_entity.type
_entity.pdbx_description
1 polymer ?
#
loop_
_entity_poly.entity_id
_entity_poly.type
_entity_poly.pdbx_seq_one_letter_code
_entity_poly.pdbx_strand_id
1 'polypeptide(L)'
;MPTLYARIPDDRIGVLIGPGGQTKREIARRTGASITVEDEGQVRITSPDTEPEHAMMGRDVVLAIGRGFSPPRALRLTKEGTVLTILDIKFETGKRAKGALRRIRSRLIGTDGRARARIEELSGC
;
A
#
# COMPACT_ATOMS: atom_id res chain seq x y z
N MET A 1 -4.33 17.28 16.01
CA MET A 1 -3.71 16.82 14.74
C MET A 1 -3.88 15.31 14.65
N PRO A 2 -4.77 14.81 13.77
CA PRO A 2 -4.98 13.37 13.61
C PRO A 2 -3.66 12.71 13.20
N THR A 3 -3.32 11.63 13.89
CA THR A 3 -2.06 10.91 13.71
C THR A 3 -2.35 9.44 13.51
N LEU A 4 -1.84 8.88 12.43
CA LEU A 4 -1.93 7.47 12.08
C LEU A 4 -0.53 6.89 11.91
N TYR A 5 -0.42 5.58 12.08
CA TYR A 5 0.81 4.84 11.87
C TYR A 5 0.60 3.75 10.82
N ALA A 6 1.62 3.54 10.01
CA ALA A 6 1.73 2.42 9.09
C ALA A 6 3.09 1.75 9.28
N ARG A 7 3.13 0.42 9.25
CA ARG A 7 4.38 -0.33 9.21
C ARG A 7 4.59 -0.90 7.82
N ILE A 8 5.74 -0.62 7.23
CA ILE A 8 6.16 -1.15 5.93
C ILE A 8 7.46 -1.93 6.05
N PRO A 9 7.74 -2.89 5.15
CA PRO A 9 9.03 -3.57 5.11
C PRO A 9 10.20 -2.61 4.90
N ASP A 10 11.35 -2.88 5.52
CA ASP A 10 12.53 -2.00 5.47
C ASP A 10 13.04 -1.78 4.04
N ASP A 11 13.00 -2.82 3.20
CA ASP A 11 13.37 -2.77 1.78
C ASP A 11 12.47 -1.83 0.95
N ARG A 12 11.29 -1.48 1.48
CA ARG A 12 10.33 -0.57 0.83
C ARG A 12 10.46 0.87 1.29
N ILE A 13 11.19 1.15 2.37
CA ILE A 13 11.42 2.52 2.86
C ILE A 13 12.08 3.38 1.79
N GLY A 14 13.10 2.85 1.10
CA GLY A 14 13.77 3.56 0.02
C GLY A 14 12.84 3.96 -1.12
N VAL A 15 11.84 3.12 -1.44
CA VAL A 15 10.82 3.41 -2.47
C VAL A 15 9.84 4.50 -1.99
N LEU A 16 9.44 4.44 -0.72
CA LEU A 16 8.57 5.45 -0.10
C LEU A 16 9.24 6.83 -0.08
N ILE A 17 10.53 6.90 0.25
CA ILE A 17 11.30 8.15 0.25
C ILE A 17 11.54 8.62 -1.19
N GLY A 18 12.04 7.72 -2.04
CA GLY A 18 12.45 8.00 -3.41
C GLY A 18 13.75 8.82 -3.51
N PRO A 19 14.34 8.95 -4.71
CA PRO A 19 15.53 9.76 -4.95
C PRO A 19 15.36 11.19 -4.39
N GLY A 20 16.25 11.62 -3.51
CA GLY A 20 16.18 12.95 -2.89
C GLY A 20 14.86 13.26 -2.18
N GLY A 21 14.14 12.25 -1.69
CA GLY A 21 12.84 12.42 -1.03
C GLY A 21 11.69 12.81 -1.97
N GLN A 22 11.85 12.65 -3.29
CA GLN A 22 10.85 13.08 -4.28
C GLN A 22 9.50 12.37 -4.10
N THR A 23 9.52 11.07 -3.79
CA THR A 23 8.30 10.27 -3.65
C THR A 23 7.53 10.72 -2.42
N LYS A 24 8.21 10.84 -1.27
CA LYS A 24 7.58 11.31 -0.03
C LYS A 24 6.95 12.69 -0.20
N ARG A 25 7.64 13.62 -0.87
CA ARG A 25 7.13 14.97 -1.16
C ARG A 25 5.91 14.95 -2.06
N GLU A 26 5.92 14.12 -3.11
CA GLU A 26 4.78 13.99 -4.00
C GLU A 26 3.57 13.39 -3.29
N ILE A 27 3.76 12.38 -2.43
CA ILE A 27 2.66 11.83 -1.62
C ILE A 27 2.09 12.92 -0.72
N ALA A 28 2.94 13.61 0.04
CA ALA A 28 2.49 14.69 0.93
C ALA A 28 1.70 15.78 0.19
N ARG A 29 2.18 16.19 -0.99
CA ARG A 29 1.51 17.17 -1.85
C ARG A 29 0.16 16.68 -2.35
N ARG A 30 0.06 15.40 -2.73
CA ARG A 30 -1.14 14.81 -3.33
C ARG A 30 -2.19 14.42 -2.29
N THR A 31 -1.78 14.12 -1.06
CA THR A 31 -2.69 13.69 0.00
C THR A 31 -2.99 14.77 1.03
N GLY A 32 -2.22 15.87 1.07
CA GLY A 32 -2.30 16.87 2.13
C GLY A 32 -1.77 16.41 3.49
N ALA A 33 -1.19 15.20 3.57
CA ALA A 33 -0.65 14.64 4.81
C ALA A 33 0.84 14.92 4.96
N SER A 34 1.32 15.02 6.19
CA SER A 34 2.74 14.95 6.51
C SER A 34 3.15 13.48 6.75
N ILE A 35 4.30 13.10 6.20
CA ILE A 35 4.83 11.73 6.28
C ILE A 35 6.23 11.77 6.88
N THR A 36 6.39 11.08 8.00
CA THR A 36 7.66 10.92 8.70
C THR A 36 7.98 9.44 8.80
N VAL A 37 9.12 9.05 8.26
CA VAL A 37 9.66 7.70 8.45
C VAL A 37 10.43 7.71 9.76
N GLU A 38 10.07 6.80 10.65
CA GLU A 38 10.70 6.54 11.93
C GLU A 38 11.51 5.24 11.81
N ASP A 39 12.01 4.72 12.93
CA ASP A 39 12.86 3.52 12.92
C ASP A 39 12.06 2.24 12.59
N GLU A 40 12.76 1.22 12.09
CA GLU A 40 12.22 -0.15 11.84
C GLU A 40 10.96 -0.21 10.95
N GLY A 41 10.88 0.70 9.96
CA GLY A 41 9.80 0.73 8.99
C GLY A 41 8.48 1.26 9.53
N GLN A 42 8.46 1.85 10.73
CA GLN A 42 7.33 2.62 11.22
C GLN A 42 7.25 3.97 10.48
N VAL A 43 6.07 4.31 10.00
CA VAL A 43 5.79 5.56 9.30
C VAL A 43 4.66 6.25 10.05
N ARG A 44 4.92 7.47 10.49
CA ARG A 44 3.93 8.35 11.12
C ARG A 44 3.34 9.28 10.07
N ILE A 45 2.02 9.32 10.01
CA ILE A 45 1.24 10.12 9.06
C ILE A 45 0.36 11.08 9.87
N THR A 46 0.43 12.37 9.59
CA THR A 46 -0.37 13.38 10.31
C THR A 46 -1.09 14.32 9.36
N SER A 47 -2.22 14.88 9.78
CA SER A 47 -2.94 15.94 9.05
C SER A 47 -3.42 17.06 10.00
N PRO A 48 -3.94 18.18 9.46
CA PRO A 48 -4.71 19.15 10.25
C PRO A 48 -5.98 18.53 10.85
N ASP A 49 -6.44 19.05 11.99
CA ASP A 49 -7.69 18.58 12.63
C ASP A 49 -8.95 18.83 11.79
N THR A 50 -8.89 19.81 10.90
CA THR A 50 -9.99 20.13 9.97
C THR A 50 -10.11 19.15 8.80
N GLU A 51 -9.06 18.36 8.53
CA GLU A 51 -8.94 17.48 7.35
C GLU A 51 -8.38 16.09 7.75
N PRO A 52 -9.06 15.33 8.63
CA PRO A 52 -8.59 14.01 9.10
C PRO A 52 -8.43 12.96 7.98
N GLU A 53 -9.21 13.07 6.90
CA GLU A 53 -9.16 12.19 5.73
C GLU A 53 -7.79 12.21 5.03
N HIS A 54 -7.05 13.32 5.10
CA HIS A 54 -5.72 13.42 4.52
C HIS A 54 -4.77 12.41 5.15
N ALA A 55 -4.81 12.24 6.47
CA ALA A 55 -3.99 11.25 7.17
C ALA A 55 -4.39 9.82 6.77
N MET A 56 -5.68 9.55 6.58
CA MET A 56 -6.18 8.23 6.14
C MET A 56 -5.68 7.90 4.73
N MET A 57 -5.83 8.84 3.79
CA MET A 57 -5.34 8.68 2.42
C MET A 57 -3.82 8.54 2.36
N GLY A 58 -3.07 9.33 3.14
CA GLY A 58 -1.63 9.21 3.27
C GLY A 58 -1.19 7.84 3.77
N ARG A 59 -1.88 7.32 4.81
CA ARG A 59 -1.65 5.96 5.34
C ARG A 59 -1.88 4.90 4.27
N ASP A 60 -2.95 5.00 3.50
CA ASP A 60 -3.28 4.01 2.47
C ASP A 60 -2.24 4.01 1.34
N VAL A 61 -1.77 5.18 0.90
CA VAL A 61 -0.68 5.28 -0.08
C VAL A 61 0.61 4.66 0.46
N VAL A 62 0.97 4.94 1.72
CA VAL A 62 2.15 4.35 2.38
C VAL A 62 2.03 2.82 2.44
N LEU A 63 0.87 2.30 2.87
CA LEU A 63 0.63 0.86 2.93
C LEU A 63 0.71 0.22 1.55
N ALA A 64 0.12 0.83 0.51
CA ALA A 64 0.20 0.32 -0.86
C ALA A 64 1.66 0.20 -1.34
N ILE A 65 2.50 1.22 -1.10
CA ILE A 65 3.93 1.15 -1.41
C ILE A 65 4.62 0.02 -0.63
N GLY A 66 4.31 -0.11 0.66
CA GLY A 66 4.81 -1.19 1.51
C GLY A 66 4.39 -2.59 1.05
N ARG A 67 3.25 -2.72 0.37
CA ARG A 67 2.77 -3.98 -0.22
C ARG A 67 3.21 -4.23 -1.66
N GLY A 68 4.10 -3.38 -2.19
CA GLY A 68 4.78 -3.63 -3.47
C GLY A 68 4.26 -2.81 -4.64
N PHE A 69 3.27 -1.92 -4.45
CA PHE A 69 2.89 -0.98 -5.51
C PHE A 69 4.01 0.04 -5.77
N SER A 70 4.21 0.37 -7.05
CA SER A 70 5.04 1.52 -7.44
C SER A 70 4.38 2.83 -7.01
N PRO A 71 5.13 3.92 -6.75
CA PRO A 71 4.54 5.19 -6.34
C PRO A 71 3.43 5.72 -7.27
N PRO A 72 3.56 5.70 -8.62
CA PRO A 72 2.48 6.15 -9.50
C PRO A 72 1.19 5.33 -9.37
N ARG A 73 1.30 4.02 -9.14
CA ARG A 73 0.14 3.14 -8.90
C ARG A 73 -0.49 3.41 -7.53
N ALA A 74 0.32 3.57 -6.49
CA ALA A 74 -0.18 3.87 -5.14
C ALA A 74 -0.93 5.22 -5.09
N LEU A 75 -0.43 6.23 -5.80
CA LEU A 75 -1.09 7.55 -5.89
C LEU A 75 -2.46 7.53 -6.58
N ARG A 76 -2.88 6.42 -7.21
CA ARG A 76 -4.27 6.26 -7.68
C ARG A 76 -5.28 6.36 -6.53
N LEU A 77 -4.87 6.03 -5.30
CA LEU A 77 -5.68 6.16 -4.09
C LEU A 77 -6.04 7.61 -3.76
N THR A 78 -5.43 8.60 -4.43
CA THR A 78 -5.81 10.01 -4.31
C THR A 78 -6.99 10.41 -5.18
N LYS A 79 -7.47 9.50 -6.03
CA LYS A 79 -8.67 9.70 -6.82
C LYS A 79 -9.90 9.36 -5.98
N GLU A 80 -10.94 10.16 -6.13
CA GLU A 80 -12.24 9.90 -5.53
C GLU A 80 -12.74 8.49 -5.88
N GLY A 81 -13.43 7.85 -4.94
CA GLY A 81 -13.98 6.50 -5.11
C GLY A 81 -12.94 5.37 -5.16
N THR A 82 -11.66 5.64 -4.96
CA THR A 82 -10.61 4.60 -4.93
C THR A 82 -10.21 4.29 -3.49
N VAL A 83 -10.22 3.01 -3.12
CA VAL A 83 -9.84 2.56 -1.76
C VAL A 83 -8.80 1.44 -1.80
N LEU A 84 -8.03 1.30 -0.72
CA LEU A 84 -7.12 0.18 -0.55
C LEU A 84 -7.82 -0.96 0.21
N THR A 85 -7.81 -2.16 -0.34
CA THR A 85 -8.23 -3.38 0.38
C THR A 85 -7.07 -4.36 0.45
N ILE A 86 -6.79 -4.86 1.65
CA ILE A 86 -5.74 -5.85 1.92
C ILE A 86 -6.41 -7.16 2.33
N LEU A 87 -6.28 -8.19 1.47
CA LEU A 87 -6.83 -9.52 1.73
C LEU A 87 -5.74 -10.45 2.26
N ASP A 88 -5.93 -11.01 3.45
CA ASP A 88 -5.03 -12.05 3.98
C ASP A 88 -5.48 -13.44 3.54
N ILE A 89 -4.80 -13.96 2.52
CA ILE A 89 -5.06 -15.29 1.97
C ILE A 89 -4.71 -16.45 2.92
N LYS A 90 -4.04 -16.19 4.06
CA LYS A 90 -3.71 -17.25 5.03
C LYS A 90 -4.95 -17.80 5.72
N PHE A 91 -6.00 -16.98 5.88
CA PHE A 91 -7.25 -17.37 6.53
C PHE A 91 -7.86 -18.64 5.90
N GLU A 92 -7.69 -18.79 4.59
CA GLU A 92 -8.24 -19.91 3.80
C GLU A 92 -7.42 -21.20 3.85
N THR A 93 -6.26 -21.23 4.52
CA THR A 93 -5.26 -22.30 4.30
C THR A 93 -5.24 -23.45 5.31
N GLY A 94 -5.91 -23.32 6.46
CA GLY A 94 -6.01 -24.37 7.49
C GLY A 94 -4.66 -24.98 7.95
N LYS A 95 -4.69 -26.17 8.56
CA LYS A 95 -3.51 -26.85 9.18
C LYS A 95 -2.35 -27.20 8.21
N ARG A 96 -2.50 -27.03 6.89
CA ARG A 96 -1.45 -27.25 5.87
C ARG A 96 -0.97 -25.94 5.24
N ALA A 97 -0.80 -24.92 6.07
CA ALA A 97 -0.59 -23.52 5.69
C ALA A 97 0.48 -23.31 4.59
N LYS A 98 1.70 -23.87 4.71
CA LYS A 98 2.78 -23.56 3.75
C LYS A 98 2.51 -24.04 2.32
N GLY A 99 2.11 -25.31 2.16
CA GLY A 99 1.84 -25.89 0.84
C GLY A 99 0.55 -25.36 0.20
N ALA A 100 -0.49 -25.16 1.01
CA ALA A 100 -1.75 -24.57 0.56
C ALA A 100 -1.56 -23.11 0.13
N LEU A 101 -0.88 -22.29 0.93
CA LEU A 101 -0.58 -20.89 0.63
C LEU A 101 0.23 -20.75 -0.67
N ARG A 102 1.23 -21.61 -0.89
CA ARG A 102 1.99 -21.63 -2.15
C ARG A 102 1.09 -21.87 -3.36
N ARG A 103 0.15 -22.82 -3.27
CA ARG A 103 -0.79 -23.12 -4.36
C ARG A 103 -1.77 -21.98 -4.61
N ILE A 104 -2.36 -21.39 -3.56
CA ILE A 104 -3.27 -20.24 -3.69
C ILE A 104 -2.53 -19.09 -4.37
N ARG A 105 -1.34 -18.71 -3.88
CA ARG A 105 -0.52 -17.67 -4.51
C ARG A 105 -0.23 -17.98 -5.98
N SER A 106 0.17 -19.20 -6.30
CA SER A 106 0.49 -19.60 -7.68
C SER A 106 -0.72 -19.48 -8.61
N ARG A 107 -1.92 -19.85 -8.14
CA ARG A 107 -3.17 -19.78 -8.92
C ARG A 107 -3.67 -18.34 -9.06
N LEU A 108 -3.54 -17.54 -8.01
CA LEU A 108 -3.94 -16.12 -8.02
C LEU A 108 -3.11 -15.33 -9.02
N ILE A 109 -1.81 -15.58 -9.09
CA ILE A 109 -0.92 -14.94 -10.08
C ILE A 109 -1.14 -15.57 -11.46
N GLY A 110 -1.21 -16.91 -11.53
CA GLY A 110 -1.30 -17.67 -12.77
C GLY A 110 0.04 -17.72 -13.52
N THR A 111 0.12 -18.59 -14.52
CA THR A 111 1.29 -18.69 -15.40
C THR A 111 1.54 -17.35 -16.08
N ASP A 112 2.77 -16.84 -15.95
CA ASP A 112 3.20 -15.53 -16.47
C ASP A 112 2.33 -14.35 -16.02
N GLY A 113 1.64 -14.48 -14.88
CA GLY A 113 0.76 -13.44 -14.36
C GLY A 113 -0.59 -13.31 -15.08
N ARG A 114 -0.95 -14.24 -15.98
CA ARG A 114 -2.17 -14.16 -16.80
C ARG A 114 -3.46 -14.08 -15.98
N ALA A 115 -3.56 -14.84 -14.89
CA ALA A 115 -4.75 -14.81 -14.03
C ALA A 115 -4.88 -13.45 -13.33
N ARG A 116 -3.79 -12.93 -12.77
CA ARG A 116 -3.75 -11.58 -12.19
C ARG A 116 -4.13 -10.52 -13.22
N ALA A 117 -3.53 -10.55 -14.41
CA ALA A 117 -3.83 -9.57 -15.46
C ALA A 117 -5.32 -9.58 -15.85
N ARG A 118 -5.92 -10.78 -15.92
CA ARG A 118 -7.36 -10.92 -16.19
C ARG A 118 -8.23 -10.37 -15.05
N ILE A 119 -7.82 -10.53 -13.80
CA ILE A 119 -8.51 -9.93 -12.64
C ILE A 119 -8.41 -8.41 -12.69
N GLU A 120 -7.21 -7.86 -12.96
CA GLU A 120 -6.97 -6.42 -13.12
C GLU A 120 -7.88 -5.85 -14.24
N GLU A 121 -7.95 -6.51 -15.40
CA GLU A 121 -8.83 -6.15 -16.52
C GLU A 121 -10.32 -6.14 -16.14
N LEU A 122 -10.82 -7.22 -15.52
CA LEU A 122 -12.24 -7.37 -15.20
C LEU A 122 -12.70 -6.45 -14.06
N SER A 123 -11.80 -6.13 -13.12
CA SER A 123 -12.12 -5.29 -11.95
C SER A 123 -11.83 -3.80 -12.17
N GLY A 124 -11.07 -3.44 -13.21
CA GLY A 124 -10.63 -2.06 -13.45
C GLY A 124 -9.54 -1.57 -12.47
N CYS A 125 -8.92 -2.48 -11.72
CA CYS A 125 -7.92 -2.19 -10.70
C CYS A 125 -6.50 -2.48 -11.20
#